data_AF-A0A267MJJ8-F1
#
_entry.id   AF-A0A267MJJ8-F1
#
_cell.length_a   1.000
_cell.length_b   1.000
_cell.length_c   1.000
_cell.angle_alpha   90.00
_cell.angle_beta   90.00
_cell.angle_gamma   90.00
#
_symmetry.space_group_name_H-M   'P 1'
#
loop_
_entity.id
_entity.type
_entity.pdbx_description
1 polymer ?
#
loop_
_entity_poly.entity_id
_entity_poly.type
_entity_poly.pdbx_seq_one_letter_code
_entity_poly.pdbx_strand_id
1 'polypeptide(L)'
;MDKNSLTDLKKEYEEIEIPSELNNMVQIGVERGRAEMNKHNRNRRRKEIMKVCASFTVALTLFTAGVNMSPAFADSLKNIPIVGKLVKVLQFNNGKSGGGSITDRTDISAIESFEKEGYENIIINFSQDGQLQENVGAFKVRYDENPYTMTFEIGGARRISAKENFEKILENKYVKDIYTIITLDDSLIRFVIEFEGPVEYKVKEMKDPASIIIGLKKDKNYEEKKTYSLRTESYPNGETLGILEEEFMPNNETRILKDENGLFFVEIQSFETKKEAENKLEELSKLTDKVILIEERIGIKEPESYPVEGINNEINNKNSKELNSNDDSFKGLSLYPVSIYEDDNQYYGNLEILEKGLNIYNEDTKEKVVHYLEYENIKLTKLLGEASYNLEIKYDHKTIIISGLYSDFFKELDKHTEVKE
;
A
#
# COMPACT_ATOMS: atom_id res chain seq x y z
N MET A 1 -65.70 41.70 -17.02
CA MET A 1 -64.83 40.58 -17.44
C MET A 1 -65.73 39.39 -17.63
N ASP A 2 -65.82 38.91 -18.87
CA ASP A 2 -66.77 37.87 -19.27
C ASP A 2 -66.31 36.51 -18.76
N LYS A 3 -67.18 35.75 -18.11
CA LYS A 3 -66.82 34.46 -17.48
C LYS A 3 -66.33 33.42 -18.49
N ASN A 4 -66.70 33.55 -19.76
CA ASN A 4 -66.29 32.62 -20.81
C ASN A 4 -64.80 32.73 -21.15
N SER A 5 -64.19 33.93 -21.04
CA SER A 5 -62.79 34.12 -21.43
C SER A 5 -61.79 33.43 -20.50
N LEU A 6 -62.17 33.21 -19.22
CA LEU A 6 -61.30 32.61 -18.21
C LEU A 6 -61.28 31.08 -18.29
N THR A 7 -62.41 30.48 -18.66
CA THR A 7 -62.51 29.05 -18.98
C THR A 7 -61.79 28.69 -20.26
N ASP A 8 -61.85 29.56 -21.28
CA ASP A 8 -61.15 29.34 -22.56
C ASP A 8 -59.62 29.46 -22.38
N LEU A 9 -59.15 30.46 -21.64
CA LEU A 9 -57.73 30.60 -21.27
C LEU A 9 -57.19 29.44 -20.42
N LYS A 10 -58.02 28.85 -19.55
CA LYS A 10 -57.62 27.70 -18.73
C LYS A 10 -57.51 26.43 -19.58
N LYS A 11 -58.42 26.25 -20.54
CA LYS A 11 -58.37 25.13 -21.49
C LYS A 11 -57.15 25.20 -22.40
N GLU A 12 -56.83 26.40 -22.88
CA GLU A 12 -55.65 26.67 -23.71
C GLU A 12 -54.33 26.48 -22.92
N TYR A 13 -54.33 26.69 -21.60
CA TYR A 13 -53.18 26.43 -20.72
C TYR A 13 -52.98 24.93 -20.40
N GLU A 14 -54.09 24.19 -20.22
CA GLU A 14 -54.05 22.74 -19.92
C GLU A 14 -53.82 21.87 -21.18
N GLU A 15 -54.05 22.41 -22.39
CA GLU A 15 -53.79 21.75 -23.68
C GLU A 15 -52.38 22.05 -24.26
N ILE A 16 -51.52 22.78 -23.54
CA ILE A 16 -50.11 22.96 -23.94
C ILE A 16 -49.37 21.63 -23.76
N GLU A 17 -49.11 20.93 -24.87
CA GLU A 17 -48.27 19.73 -24.85
C GLU A 17 -46.85 20.08 -24.39
N ILE A 18 -46.38 19.37 -23.38
CA ILE A 18 -45.02 19.49 -22.86
C ILE A 18 -44.06 19.05 -23.97
N PRO A 19 -43.17 19.92 -24.49
CA PRO A 19 -42.25 19.56 -25.55
C PRO A 19 -41.35 18.41 -25.12
N SER A 20 -41.15 17.41 -25.96
CA SER A 20 -40.30 16.25 -25.65
C SER A 20 -38.84 16.63 -25.31
N GLU A 21 -38.37 17.81 -25.75
CA GLU A 21 -37.05 18.34 -25.38
C GLU A 21 -36.97 18.98 -23.98
N LEU A 22 -38.09 19.13 -23.25
CA LEU A 22 -38.10 19.76 -21.93
C LEU A 22 -37.32 18.93 -20.90
N ASN A 23 -37.37 17.59 -21.00
CA ASN A 23 -36.64 16.69 -20.09
C ASN A 23 -35.12 16.84 -20.26
N ASN A 24 -34.65 16.99 -21.51
CA ASN A 24 -33.25 17.25 -21.81
C ASN A 24 -32.80 18.63 -21.31
N MET A 25 -33.65 19.65 -21.40
CA MET A 25 -33.31 21.01 -20.93
C MET A 25 -33.30 21.11 -19.40
N VAL A 26 -34.17 20.36 -18.71
CA VAL A 26 -34.13 20.22 -17.23
C VAL A 26 -32.88 19.47 -16.80
N GLN A 27 -32.51 18.38 -17.48
CA GLN A 27 -31.30 17.62 -17.19
C GLN A 27 -30.02 18.44 -17.44
N ILE A 28 -29.95 19.16 -18.56
CA ILE A 28 -28.86 20.11 -18.87
C ILE A 28 -28.81 21.26 -17.83
N GLY A 29 -29.97 21.73 -17.37
CA GLY A 29 -30.07 22.75 -16.32
C GLY A 29 -29.59 22.26 -14.95
N VAL A 30 -29.93 21.03 -14.58
CA VAL A 30 -29.49 20.36 -13.34
C VAL A 30 -27.99 20.03 -13.40
N GLU A 31 -27.49 19.56 -14.54
CA GLU A 31 -26.06 19.30 -14.75
C GLU A 31 -25.24 20.59 -14.76
N ARG A 32 -25.73 21.67 -15.37
CA ARG A 32 -25.12 23.01 -15.26
C ARG A 32 -25.18 23.56 -13.85
N GLY A 33 -26.28 23.38 -13.13
CA GLY A 33 -26.42 23.76 -11.73
C GLY A 33 -25.47 22.99 -10.79
N ARG A 34 -25.31 21.67 -11.00
CA ARG A 34 -24.33 20.82 -10.30
C ARG A 34 -22.89 21.23 -10.64
N ALA A 35 -22.61 21.54 -11.90
CA ALA A 35 -21.30 22.03 -12.34
C ALA A 35 -20.97 23.43 -11.77
N GLU A 36 -21.94 24.33 -11.64
CA GLU A 36 -21.78 25.67 -11.07
C GLU A 36 -21.68 25.68 -9.54
N MET A 37 -22.45 24.85 -8.84
CA MET A 37 -22.29 24.64 -7.39
C MET A 37 -20.92 24.05 -7.04
N ASN A 38 -20.44 23.09 -7.83
CA ASN A 38 -19.08 22.56 -7.69
C ASN A 38 -18.00 23.60 -8.05
N LYS A 39 -18.29 24.57 -8.92
CA LYS A 39 -17.38 25.66 -9.30
C LYS A 39 -17.17 26.67 -8.17
N HIS A 40 -18.21 26.97 -7.38
CA HIS A 40 -18.14 27.97 -6.32
C HIS A 40 -17.32 27.49 -5.10
N ASN A 41 -17.48 26.23 -4.69
CA ASN A 41 -16.67 25.63 -3.62
C ASN A 41 -15.25 25.28 -4.09
N ARG A 42 -15.09 24.79 -5.33
CA ARG A 42 -13.76 24.50 -5.90
C ARG A 42 -12.95 25.77 -6.16
N ASN A 43 -13.56 26.90 -6.54
CA ASN A 43 -12.84 28.16 -6.71
C ASN A 43 -12.44 28.82 -5.39
N ARG A 44 -13.22 28.66 -4.31
CA ARG A 44 -12.82 29.15 -2.98
C ARG A 44 -11.67 28.32 -2.42
N ARG A 45 -11.77 26.99 -2.47
CA ARG A 45 -10.70 26.06 -2.05
C ARG A 45 -9.45 26.19 -2.94
N ARG A 46 -9.61 26.38 -4.25
CA ARG A 46 -8.49 26.63 -5.19
C ARG A 46 -7.87 28.01 -5.00
N LYS A 47 -8.62 29.04 -4.59
CA LYS A 47 -8.06 30.35 -4.21
C LYS A 47 -7.36 30.31 -2.85
N GLU A 48 -7.85 29.52 -1.89
CA GLU A 48 -7.18 29.28 -0.60
C GLU A 48 -5.89 28.47 -0.81
N ILE A 49 -5.96 27.35 -1.55
CA ILE A 49 -4.79 26.53 -1.94
C ILE A 49 -3.83 27.33 -2.81
N MET A 50 -4.29 28.14 -3.78
CA MET A 50 -3.41 29.03 -4.55
C MET A 50 -2.81 30.15 -3.70
N LYS A 51 -3.48 30.65 -2.66
CA LYS A 51 -2.87 31.60 -1.71
C LYS A 51 -1.79 30.91 -0.88
N VAL A 52 -2.03 29.68 -0.42
CA VAL A 52 -1.02 28.85 0.25
C VAL A 52 0.14 28.48 -0.69
N CYS A 53 -0.11 28.23 -1.97
CA CYS A 53 0.93 27.98 -2.97
C CYS A 53 1.68 29.25 -3.40
N ALA A 54 1.00 30.41 -3.47
CA ALA A 54 1.60 31.69 -3.88
C ALA A 54 2.39 32.37 -2.76
N SER A 55 2.10 32.07 -1.49
CA SER A 55 2.87 32.55 -0.34
C SER A 55 4.22 31.82 -0.15
N PHE A 56 4.51 30.80 -0.96
CA PHE A 56 5.78 30.07 -0.92
C PHE A 56 6.62 30.31 -2.17
N THR A 57 7.00 31.56 -2.42
CA THR A 57 8.26 31.85 -3.12
C THR A 57 9.39 31.69 -2.12
N VAL A 58 9.80 30.46 -1.83
CA VAL A 58 11.00 30.21 -1.03
C VAL A 58 12.18 30.12 -1.98
N ALA A 59 13.00 31.17 -1.95
CA ALA A 59 14.35 31.16 -2.48
C ALA A 59 15.11 29.99 -1.82
N LEU A 60 15.31 28.90 -2.57
CA LEU A 60 16.23 27.86 -2.17
C LEU A 60 17.64 28.34 -2.52
N THR A 61 18.21 29.19 -1.67
CA THR A 61 19.63 29.51 -1.74
C THR A 61 20.46 28.33 -1.23
N LEU A 62 21.16 27.69 -2.19
CA LEU A 62 22.37 26.85 -2.10
C LEU A 62 22.14 25.40 -1.63
N PHE A 63 22.58 24.36 -2.35
CA PHE A 63 23.91 24.17 -2.93
C PHE A 63 23.90 23.81 -4.43
N THR A 64 24.50 24.69 -5.24
CA THR A 64 25.13 24.32 -6.50
C THR A 64 26.55 23.85 -6.19
N ALA A 65 26.77 22.55 -6.18
CA ALA A 65 28.05 21.97 -6.55
C ALA A 65 27.78 20.59 -7.14
N GLY A 66 27.90 20.49 -8.47
CA GLY A 66 28.35 19.22 -9.04
C GLY A 66 29.73 18.88 -8.47
N VAL A 67 30.21 17.68 -8.78
CA VAL A 67 31.46 17.05 -8.33
C VAL A 67 31.48 16.48 -6.90
N ASN A 68 31.32 15.15 -6.86
CA ASN A 68 32.01 14.21 -5.97
C ASN A 68 32.02 14.58 -4.48
N MET A 69 30.93 14.25 -3.77
CA MET A 69 30.91 14.32 -2.30
C MET A 69 31.86 13.26 -1.73
N SER A 70 32.73 13.66 -0.81
CA SER A 70 33.66 12.73 -0.15
C SER A 70 32.95 11.90 0.94
N PRO A 71 33.43 10.67 1.24
CA PRO A 71 32.87 9.82 2.31
C PRO A 71 32.79 10.52 3.68
N ALA A 72 33.73 11.41 3.98
CA ALA A 72 33.77 12.17 5.23
C ALA A 72 32.62 13.20 5.36
N PHE A 73 32.12 13.74 4.25
CA PHE A 73 30.97 14.65 4.25
C PHE A 73 29.66 13.86 4.38
N ALA A 74 29.56 12.68 3.77
CA ALA A 74 28.43 11.76 3.94
C ALA A 74 28.28 11.28 5.40
N ASP A 75 29.39 10.98 6.08
CA ASP A 75 29.38 10.61 7.51
C ASP A 75 28.88 11.74 8.43
N SER A 76 29.13 13.01 8.08
CA SER A 76 28.62 14.17 8.82
C SER A 76 27.13 14.46 8.58
N LEU A 77 26.55 13.86 7.53
CA LEU A 77 25.14 13.92 7.16
C LEU A 77 24.35 12.67 7.59
N LYS A 78 24.95 11.71 8.32
CA LYS A 78 24.28 10.48 8.79
C LYS A 78 22.94 10.70 9.51
N ASN A 79 22.69 11.89 10.04
CA ASN A 79 21.47 12.26 10.77
C ASN A 79 20.58 13.27 10.01
N ILE A 80 20.93 13.62 8.76
CA ILE A 80 20.13 14.50 7.90
C ILE A 80 19.83 13.71 6.63
N PRO A 81 18.54 13.43 6.32
CA PRO A 81 18.21 12.69 5.12
C PRO A 81 18.81 13.39 3.90
N ILE A 82 19.41 12.61 2.99
CA ILE A 82 20.08 13.17 1.82
C ILE A 82 19.01 13.76 0.89
N VAL A 83 18.84 15.08 0.95
CA VAL A 83 17.85 15.79 0.14
C VAL A 83 18.51 16.28 -1.14
N GLY A 84 18.06 15.76 -2.28
CA GLY A 84 18.51 16.18 -3.60
C GLY A 84 17.98 17.57 -4.04
N LYS A 85 18.16 17.89 -5.31
CA LYS A 85 17.60 19.06 -6.00
C LYS A 85 16.12 18.86 -6.27
N LEU A 86 15.32 19.90 -6.05
CA LEU A 86 13.89 19.87 -6.33
C LEU A 86 13.64 19.70 -7.83
N VAL A 87 12.92 18.65 -8.20
CA VAL A 87 12.38 18.47 -9.56
C VAL A 87 11.06 19.23 -9.65
N LYS A 88 10.11 18.87 -8.79
CA LYS A 88 8.78 19.49 -8.77
C LYS A 88 8.05 19.29 -7.45
N VAL A 89 7.11 20.20 -7.19
CA VAL A 89 6.06 20.02 -6.19
C VAL A 89 4.85 19.40 -6.89
N LEU A 90 4.37 18.26 -6.39
CA LEU A 90 3.27 17.53 -7.02
C LEU A 90 1.97 18.29 -6.89
N GLN A 91 1.22 18.36 -7.99
CA GLN A 91 -0.13 18.88 -8.02
C GLN A 91 -1.10 17.71 -8.00
N PHE A 92 -1.99 17.67 -7.02
CA PHE A 92 -2.98 16.62 -6.86
C PHE A 92 -4.29 17.02 -7.52
N ASN A 93 -4.85 16.11 -8.32
CA ASN A 93 -6.17 16.22 -8.90
C ASN A 93 -7.01 15.03 -8.46
N ASN A 94 -8.09 15.27 -7.72
CA ASN A 94 -8.92 14.24 -7.10
C ASN A 94 -8.07 13.20 -6.34
N GLY A 95 -7.17 13.67 -5.47
CA GLY A 95 -6.30 12.80 -4.66
C GLY A 95 -5.17 12.12 -5.44
N LYS A 96 -5.10 12.22 -6.77
CA LYS A 96 -4.08 11.53 -7.59
C LYS A 96 -3.00 12.49 -8.10
N SER A 97 -1.76 12.02 -8.12
CA SER A 97 -0.62 12.69 -8.75
C SER A 97 0.44 11.65 -9.18
N GLY A 98 1.53 12.11 -9.79
CA GLY A 98 2.60 11.21 -10.24
C GLY A 98 3.80 11.94 -10.80
N GLY A 99 4.88 11.21 -11.07
CA GLY A 99 6.14 11.75 -11.53
C GLY A 99 7.20 10.72 -11.86
N GLY A 100 8.46 11.15 -11.78
CA GLY A 100 9.60 10.32 -12.10
C GLY A 100 9.79 10.09 -13.60
N SER A 101 10.73 9.20 -13.90
CA SER A 101 11.12 8.78 -15.24
C SER A 101 11.17 7.27 -15.33
N ILE A 102 11.10 6.70 -16.54
CA ILE A 102 11.28 5.26 -16.71
C ILE A 102 12.66 4.86 -16.17
N THR A 103 12.66 3.93 -15.23
CA THR A 103 13.84 3.33 -14.59
C THR A 103 13.67 1.82 -14.58
N ASP A 104 14.74 1.10 -14.26
CA ASP A 104 14.69 -0.34 -14.00
C ASP A 104 15.63 -0.69 -12.85
N ARG A 105 15.38 -1.81 -12.17
CA ARG A 105 16.14 -2.27 -11.01
C ARG A 105 16.17 -1.24 -9.87
N THR A 106 15.11 -0.42 -9.77
CA THR A 106 14.94 0.53 -8.68
C THR A 106 14.70 -0.25 -7.38
N ASP A 107 15.34 0.20 -6.32
CA ASP A 107 15.14 -0.26 -4.95
C ASP A 107 14.66 0.90 -4.10
N ILE A 108 13.56 0.70 -3.39
CA ILE A 108 13.12 1.62 -2.33
C ILE A 108 14.03 1.37 -1.13
N SER A 109 15.13 2.13 -1.11
CA SER A 109 16.31 1.86 -0.28
C SER A 109 16.21 2.33 1.16
N ALA A 110 15.48 3.42 1.42
CA ALA A 110 15.24 3.90 2.77
C ALA A 110 13.92 4.68 2.84
N ILE A 111 13.20 4.54 3.95
CA ILE A 111 12.08 5.41 4.30
C ILE A 111 12.34 5.95 5.70
N GLU A 112 12.36 7.28 5.86
CA GLU A 112 12.66 7.92 7.13
C GLU A 112 11.66 9.02 7.47
N SER A 113 11.44 9.24 8.76
CA SER A 113 10.61 10.32 9.28
C SER A 113 11.48 11.37 9.98
N PHE A 114 11.19 12.65 9.79
CA PHE A 114 11.87 13.75 10.48
C PHE A 114 11.01 15.02 10.54
N GLU A 115 11.17 15.80 11.61
CA GLU A 115 10.50 17.09 11.74
C GLU A 115 11.32 18.21 11.09
N LYS A 116 10.69 19.05 10.25
CA LYS A 116 11.32 20.25 9.69
C LYS A 116 10.28 21.32 9.37
N GLU A 117 10.56 22.57 9.77
CA GLU A 117 9.71 23.74 9.47
C GLU A 117 8.24 23.57 9.93
N GLY A 118 8.03 22.85 11.04
CA GLY A 118 6.72 22.55 11.60
C GLY A 118 5.89 21.56 10.78
N TYR A 119 6.50 20.83 9.85
CA TYR A 119 5.94 19.66 9.20
C TYR A 119 6.60 18.40 9.75
N GLU A 120 5.81 17.34 9.91
CA GLU A 120 6.36 15.98 10.00
C GLU A 120 6.62 15.52 8.57
N ASN A 121 7.86 15.18 8.24
CA ASN A 121 8.23 14.79 6.89
C ASN A 121 8.53 13.31 6.84
N ILE A 122 8.10 12.66 5.77
CA ILE A 122 8.53 11.32 5.40
C ILE A 122 9.33 11.46 4.11
N ILE A 123 10.53 10.90 4.06
CA ILE A 123 11.35 10.82 2.86
C ILE A 123 11.49 9.37 2.42
N ILE A 124 11.32 9.15 1.13
CA ILE A 124 11.50 7.86 0.46
C ILE A 124 12.69 8.01 -0.47
N ASN A 125 13.77 7.29 -0.21
CA ASN A 125 15.00 7.33 -1.00
C ASN A 125 15.09 6.09 -1.89
N PHE A 126 15.69 6.28 -3.06
CA PHE A 126 15.80 5.23 -4.06
C PHE A 126 17.26 4.97 -4.41
N SER A 127 17.55 3.71 -4.70
CA SER A 127 18.87 3.25 -5.13
C SER A 127 18.75 2.30 -6.31
N GLN A 128 19.82 2.18 -7.07
CA GLN A 128 19.98 1.20 -8.14
C GLN A 128 21.34 0.54 -7.96
N ASP A 129 21.38 -0.79 -7.91
CA ASP A 129 22.62 -1.57 -7.73
C ASP A 129 23.46 -1.14 -6.50
N GLY A 130 22.78 -0.78 -5.40
CA GLY A 130 23.40 -0.35 -4.15
C GLY A 130 23.96 1.08 -4.16
N GLN A 131 23.75 1.84 -5.24
CA GLN A 131 24.13 3.25 -5.34
C GLN A 131 22.89 4.15 -5.38
N LEU A 132 22.99 5.35 -4.79
CA LEU A 132 21.91 6.32 -4.86
C LEU A 132 21.60 6.66 -6.32
N GLN A 133 20.34 6.50 -6.70
CA GLN A 133 19.94 6.78 -8.07
C GLN A 133 19.73 8.28 -8.27
N GLU A 134 19.92 8.77 -9.51
CA GLU A 134 19.76 10.19 -9.82
C GLU A 134 18.29 10.61 -9.83
N ASN A 135 17.43 9.88 -10.53
CA ASN A 135 16.04 10.24 -10.79
C ASN A 135 15.08 9.25 -10.11
N VAL A 136 13.92 9.73 -9.65
CA VAL A 136 12.88 8.85 -9.09
C VAL A 136 12.30 8.00 -10.23
N GLY A 137 12.08 6.72 -9.97
CA GLY A 137 11.38 5.84 -10.91
C GLY A 137 9.96 6.32 -11.19
N ALA A 138 9.41 6.00 -12.36
CA ALA A 138 8.08 6.45 -12.75
C ALA A 138 7.07 6.05 -11.66
N PHE A 139 6.36 7.01 -11.09
CA PHE A 139 5.51 6.73 -9.94
C PHE A 139 4.14 7.39 -10.03
N LYS A 140 3.17 6.75 -9.38
CA LYS A 140 1.88 7.36 -9.03
C LYS A 140 1.76 7.43 -7.52
N VAL A 141 1.06 8.46 -7.06
CA VAL A 141 0.67 8.61 -5.67
C VAL A 141 -0.80 8.98 -5.59
N ARG A 142 -1.55 8.28 -4.74
CA ARG A 142 -2.97 8.54 -4.50
C ARG A 142 -3.20 8.74 -3.01
N TYR A 143 -3.85 9.84 -2.65
CA TYR A 143 -4.39 10.08 -1.31
C TYR A 143 -5.90 9.90 -1.36
N ASP A 144 -6.40 8.95 -0.58
CA ASP A 144 -7.81 8.60 -0.47
C ASP A 144 -8.28 8.77 0.98
N GLU A 145 -9.59 8.91 1.18
CA GLU A 145 -10.23 9.03 2.49
C GLU A 145 -10.98 7.73 2.84
N ASN A 146 -11.27 7.52 4.13
CA ASN A 146 -12.04 6.39 4.67
C ASN A 146 -11.48 5.00 4.27
N PRO A 147 -10.39 4.48 4.83
CA PRO A 147 -9.47 5.16 5.71
C PRO A 147 -8.54 6.10 4.92
N TYR A 148 -7.82 6.96 5.64
CA TYR A 148 -6.86 7.89 5.04
C TYR A 148 -5.60 7.16 4.64
N THR A 149 -5.38 7.05 3.34
CA THR A 149 -4.25 6.29 2.81
C THR A 149 -3.53 7.09 1.76
N MET A 150 -2.20 7.14 1.82
CA MET A 150 -1.36 7.52 0.69
C MET A 150 -0.75 6.27 0.08
N THR A 151 -1.27 5.88 -1.08
CA THR A 151 -0.78 4.73 -1.85
C THR A 151 0.27 5.19 -2.85
N PHE A 152 1.41 4.52 -2.88
CA PHE A 152 2.48 4.71 -3.85
C PHE A 152 2.56 3.52 -4.78
N GLU A 153 2.64 3.79 -6.08
CA GLU A 153 2.96 2.83 -7.13
C GLU A 153 4.28 3.25 -7.75
N ILE A 154 5.36 2.48 -7.56
CA ILE A 154 6.70 2.81 -8.06
C ILE A 154 7.07 1.83 -9.17
N GLY A 155 7.05 2.30 -10.42
CA GLY A 155 7.43 1.54 -11.60
C GLY A 155 8.94 1.43 -11.77
N GLY A 156 9.37 0.31 -12.35
CA GLY A 156 10.77 -0.09 -12.45
C GLY A 156 11.38 -0.53 -11.12
N ALA A 157 10.60 -0.55 -10.04
CA ALA A 157 11.05 -1.01 -8.74
C ALA A 157 10.87 -2.52 -8.62
N ARG A 158 11.93 -3.19 -8.20
CA ARG A 158 11.96 -4.66 -8.03
C ARG A 158 12.20 -5.09 -6.59
N ARG A 159 12.57 -4.15 -5.71
CA ARG A 159 12.83 -4.42 -4.30
C ARG A 159 12.45 -3.26 -3.40
N ILE A 160 12.14 -3.59 -2.14
CA ILE A 160 11.95 -2.66 -1.04
C ILE A 160 12.88 -3.03 0.13
N SER A 161 14.14 -2.61 0.04
CA SER A 161 15.10 -2.79 1.15
C SER A 161 14.68 -2.00 2.41
N ALA A 162 13.91 -0.93 2.23
CA ALA A 162 13.38 -0.11 3.31
C ALA A 162 12.30 -0.77 4.18
N LYS A 163 11.94 -2.04 3.95
CA LYS A 163 10.89 -2.71 4.75
C LYS A 163 11.22 -2.73 6.24
N GLU A 164 12.50 -2.82 6.60
CA GLU A 164 12.98 -2.72 7.99
C GLU A 164 12.73 -1.33 8.61
N ASN A 165 12.57 -0.29 7.80
CA ASN A 165 12.25 1.05 8.29
C ASN A 165 10.78 1.21 8.67
N PHE A 166 9.89 0.30 8.26
CA PHE A 166 8.44 0.45 8.42
C PHE A 166 8.05 0.62 9.90
N GLU A 167 8.62 -0.20 10.79
CA GLU A 167 8.38 -0.09 12.23
C GLU A 167 8.78 1.29 12.78
N LYS A 168 9.91 1.82 12.33
CA LYS A 168 10.39 3.16 12.74
C LYS A 168 9.49 4.28 12.21
N ILE A 169 8.88 4.09 11.04
CA ILE A 169 7.95 5.08 10.47
C ILE A 169 6.69 5.24 11.33
N LEU A 170 6.30 4.21 12.10
CA LEU A 170 5.18 4.30 13.04
C LEU A 170 5.44 5.28 14.21
N GLU A 171 6.69 5.71 14.43
CA GLU A 171 7.00 6.79 15.37
C GLU A 171 6.50 8.17 14.87
N ASN A 172 6.20 8.30 13.58
CA ASN A 172 5.59 9.51 13.02
C ASN A 172 4.16 9.63 13.53
N LYS A 173 3.86 10.69 14.28
CA LYS A 173 2.55 10.92 14.94
C LYS A 173 1.32 10.98 14.02
N TYR A 174 1.51 11.04 12.71
CA TYR A 174 0.40 10.99 11.74
C TYR A 174 0.25 9.64 11.08
N VAL A 175 1.24 8.76 11.16
CA VAL A 175 1.22 7.45 10.52
C VAL A 175 0.64 6.44 11.49
N LYS A 176 -0.41 5.76 11.06
CA LYS A 176 -1.03 4.65 11.77
C LYS A 176 -0.40 3.32 11.36
N ASP A 177 -0.16 3.16 10.06
CA ASP A 177 0.36 1.92 9.51
C ASP A 177 1.13 2.17 8.21
N ILE A 178 1.99 1.21 7.85
CA ILE A 178 2.66 1.18 6.56
C ILE A 178 2.82 -0.27 6.12
N TYR A 179 2.36 -0.58 4.89
CA TYR A 179 2.35 -1.95 4.40
C TYR A 179 2.48 -2.02 2.88
N THR A 180 3.02 -3.13 2.40
CA THR A 180 3.07 -3.46 0.97
C THR A 180 1.78 -4.13 0.54
N ILE A 181 1.33 -3.85 -0.68
CA ILE A 181 0.18 -4.54 -1.29
C ILE A 181 0.68 -5.27 -2.54
N ILE A 182 0.12 -6.45 -2.78
CA ILE A 182 0.46 -7.27 -3.95
C ILE A 182 0.16 -6.54 -5.26
N THR A 183 0.93 -6.88 -6.29
CA THR A 183 0.65 -6.53 -7.68
C THR A 183 1.11 -7.67 -8.58
N LEU A 184 0.43 -7.86 -9.70
CA LEU A 184 0.78 -8.87 -10.71
C LEU A 184 1.81 -8.33 -11.73
N ASP A 185 2.13 -7.03 -11.66
CA ASP A 185 3.21 -6.41 -12.45
C ASP A 185 4.55 -6.57 -11.70
N ASP A 186 5.43 -7.43 -12.23
CA ASP A 186 6.74 -7.76 -11.66
C ASP A 186 7.74 -6.59 -11.65
N SER A 187 7.38 -5.50 -12.32
CA SER A 187 8.17 -4.27 -12.45
C SER A 187 7.54 -3.11 -11.66
N LEU A 188 6.57 -3.40 -10.79
CA LEU A 188 5.86 -2.44 -9.97
C LEU A 188 5.97 -2.81 -8.49
N ILE A 189 6.29 -1.84 -7.64
CA ILE A 189 6.11 -1.99 -6.19
C ILE A 189 5.02 -1.06 -5.71
N ARG A 190 4.16 -1.60 -4.85
CA ARG A 190 3.09 -0.86 -4.20
C ARG A 190 3.20 -0.92 -2.68
N PHE A 191 3.08 0.23 -2.05
CA PHE A 191 2.94 0.33 -0.61
C PHE A 191 1.99 1.45 -0.23
N VAL A 192 1.43 1.33 0.97
CA VAL A 192 0.44 2.23 1.53
C VAL A 192 0.97 2.79 2.83
N ILE A 193 0.83 4.09 3.02
CA ILE A 193 0.95 4.74 4.33
C ILE A 193 -0.47 5.07 4.77
N GLU A 194 -0.94 4.42 5.83
CA GLU A 194 -2.22 4.72 6.47
C GLU A 194 -2.02 5.77 7.56
N PHE A 195 -2.89 6.76 7.63
CA PHE A 195 -2.78 7.85 8.59
C PHE A 195 -3.78 7.70 9.74
N GLU A 196 -3.36 8.17 10.92
CA GLU A 196 -4.18 8.29 12.14
C GLU A 196 -5.40 9.20 11.95
N GLY A 197 -5.43 9.96 10.86
CA GLY A 197 -6.48 10.90 10.54
C GLY A 197 -6.18 11.71 9.29
N PRO A 198 -7.05 12.68 8.99
CA PRO A 198 -6.88 13.55 7.84
C PRO A 198 -5.64 14.43 8.00
N VAL A 199 -4.83 14.49 6.96
CA VAL A 199 -3.60 15.29 6.91
C VAL A 199 -3.64 16.29 5.77
N GLU A 200 -3.17 17.51 6.05
CA GLU A 200 -2.70 18.41 5.00
C GLU A 200 -1.33 17.89 4.54
N TYR A 201 -1.17 17.65 3.23
CA TYR A 201 0.06 17.08 2.69
C TYR A 201 0.66 17.92 1.55
N LYS A 202 1.99 17.81 1.41
CA LYS A 202 2.76 18.30 0.26
C LYS A 202 3.73 17.23 -0.17
N VAL A 203 3.66 16.81 -1.44
CA VAL A 203 4.59 15.83 -1.99
C VAL A 203 5.55 16.50 -2.95
N LYS A 204 6.84 16.23 -2.81
CA LYS A 204 7.92 16.76 -3.66
C LYS A 204 8.72 15.62 -4.25
N GLU A 205 9.07 15.77 -5.52
CA GLU A 205 10.02 14.91 -6.21
C GLU A 205 11.39 15.61 -6.23
N MET A 206 12.41 14.88 -5.80
CA MET A 206 13.81 15.31 -5.72
C MET A 206 14.68 14.44 -6.63
N LYS A 207 15.81 14.98 -7.07
CA LYS A 207 16.83 14.26 -7.85
C LYS A 207 18.23 14.63 -7.39
N ASP A 208 19.25 13.84 -7.71
CA ASP A 208 20.64 14.08 -7.27
C ASP A 208 20.79 14.21 -5.71
N PRO A 209 20.43 13.20 -4.91
CA PRO A 209 19.86 11.90 -5.28
C PRO A 209 18.33 11.90 -5.34
N ALA A 210 17.77 10.85 -5.94
CA ALA A 210 16.35 10.63 -6.08
C ALA A 210 15.66 10.42 -4.74
N SER A 211 14.63 11.23 -4.47
CA SER A 211 13.76 11.01 -3.33
C SER A 211 12.37 11.59 -3.53
N ILE A 212 11.39 11.03 -2.80
CA ILE A 212 10.06 11.62 -2.63
C ILE A 212 9.97 12.12 -1.20
N ILE A 213 9.59 13.38 -1.01
CA ILE A 213 9.38 13.97 0.31
C ILE A 213 7.90 14.29 0.50
N ILE A 214 7.31 13.76 1.56
CA ILE A 214 5.93 13.97 1.99
C ILE A 214 5.97 14.84 3.24
N GLY A 215 5.57 16.10 3.15
CA GLY A 215 5.39 16.97 4.31
C GLY A 215 3.96 16.91 4.82
N LEU A 216 3.77 16.59 6.10
CA LEU A 216 2.48 16.36 6.74
C LEU A 216 2.20 17.39 7.84
N LYS A 217 0.93 17.81 7.91
CA LYS A 217 0.35 18.59 9.01
C LYS A 217 -1.04 18.07 9.31
N LYS A 218 -1.49 18.29 10.55
CA LYS A 218 -2.88 18.08 10.92
C LYS A 218 -3.81 18.90 10.03
N ASP A 219 -4.77 18.25 9.39
CA ASP A 219 -5.89 18.96 8.77
C ASP A 219 -6.86 19.38 9.89
N LYS A 220 -7.06 20.69 10.04
CA LYS A 220 -7.96 21.28 11.05
C LYS A 220 -9.36 21.55 10.51
N ASN A 221 -9.56 21.47 9.19
CA ASN A 221 -10.80 21.81 8.52
C ASN A 221 -11.53 20.56 8.01
N TYR A 222 -11.15 19.38 8.50
CA TYR A 222 -11.76 18.13 8.12
C TYR A 222 -13.17 17.98 8.73
N GLU A 223 -14.08 17.45 7.92
CA GLU A 223 -15.41 17.04 8.31
C GLU A 223 -15.56 15.55 8.08
N GLU A 224 -16.00 14.83 9.10
CA GLU A 224 -16.17 13.38 9.02
C GLU A 224 -17.26 12.99 8.03
N LYS A 225 -16.88 12.18 7.04
CA LYS A 225 -17.77 11.75 5.98
C LYS A 225 -18.03 10.26 6.07
N LYS A 226 -19.31 9.93 6.21
CA LYS A 226 -19.79 8.57 6.01
C LYS A 226 -19.73 8.23 4.52
N THR A 227 -19.22 7.05 4.21
CA THR A 227 -19.20 6.47 2.87
C THR A 227 -19.60 5.01 2.92
N TYR A 228 -19.93 4.44 1.77
CA TYR A 228 -20.32 3.05 1.62
C TYR A 228 -19.32 2.40 0.65
N SER A 229 -18.43 1.58 1.21
CA SER A 229 -17.43 0.82 0.45
C SER A 229 -18.10 -0.41 -0.14
N LEU A 230 -18.08 -0.50 -1.47
CA LEU A 230 -18.39 -1.74 -2.16
C LEU A 230 -17.08 -2.52 -2.28
N ARG A 231 -17.00 -3.67 -1.61
CA ARG A 231 -15.74 -4.42 -1.44
C ARG A 231 -15.93 -5.92 -1.52
N THR A 232 -14.83 -6.62 -1.75
CA THR A 232 -14.77 -8.08 -1.60
C THR A 232 -14.73 -8.48 -0.11
N GLU A 233 -14.85 -9.79 0.13
CA GLU A 233 -14.37 -10.44 1.35
C GLU A 233 -12.87 -10.17 1.60
N SER A 234 -12.39 -10.53 2.79
CA SER A 234 -11.01 -10.41 3.22
C SER A 234 -10.20 -11.67 2.89
N TYR A 235 -9.02 -11.46 2.34
CA TYR A 235 -8.07 -12.46 1.85
C TYR A 235 -6.67 -12.21 2.42
N PRO A 236 -5.78 -13.21 2.48
CA PRO A 236 -4.36 -12.97 2.72
C PRO A 236 -3.78 -12.12 1.58
N ASN A 237 -2.73 -11.35 1.88
CA ASN A 237 -2.01 -10.62 0.83
C ASN A 237 -1.32 -11.61 -0.12
N GLY A 238 -1.75 -11.67 -1.37
CA GLY A 238 -1.25 -12.65 -2.33
C GLY A 238 -1.97 -12.59 -3.67
N GLU A 239 -1.61 -13.51 -4.57
CA GLU A 239 -2.01 -13.48 -5.98
C GLU A 239 -3.53 -13.41 -6.19
N THR A 240 -4.32 -14.10 -5.37
CA THR A 240 -5.79 -14.04 -5.41
C THR A 240 -6.32 -12.61 -5.34
N LEU A 241 -5.72 -11.78 -4.50
CA LEU A 241 -6.10 -10.39 -4.33
C LEU A 241 -5.73 -9.54 -5.56
N GLY A 242 -4.59 -9.83 -6.19
CA GLY A 242 -4.18 -9.20 -7.44
C GLY A 242 -5.14 -9.54 -8.59
N ILE A 243 -5.54 -10.81 -8.70
CA ILE A 243 -6.52 -11.28 -9.71
C ILE A 243 -7.88 -10.58 -9.50
N LEU A 244 -8.35 -10.49 -8.25
CA LEU A 244 -9.60 -9.79 -7.93
C LEU A 244 -9.51 -8.30 -8.29
N GLU A 245 -8.39 -7.65 -8.01
CA GLU A 245 -8.21 -6.23 -8.37
C GLU A 245 -8.26 -6.03 -9.89
N GLU A 246 -7.58 -6.86 -10.67
CA GLU A 246 -7.61 -6.80 -12.15
C GLU A 246 -9.00 -7.08 -12.72
N GLU A 247 -9.80 -7.96 -12.10
CA GLU A 247 -11.18 -8.24 -12.50
C GLU A 247 -12.04 -6.97 -12.41
N PHE A 248 -11.90 -6.18 -11.33
CA PHE A 248 -12.73 -5.00 -11.07
C PHE A 248 -12.15 -3.68 -11.59
N MET A 249 -10.83 -3.56 -11.76
CA MET A 249 -10.14 -2.31 -12.12
C MET A 249 -10.61 -1.64 -13.44
N PRO A 250 -10.91 -2.36 -14.54
CA PRO A 250 -11.21 -1.71 -15.83
C PRO A 250 -12.39 -0.73 -15.79
N ASN A 251 -13.35 -0.94 -14.89
CA ASN A 251 -14.59 -0.17 -14.82
C ASN A 251 -14.78 0.57 -13.49
N ASN A 252 -13.84 0.44 -12.54
CA ASN A 252 -14.01 0.95 -11.18
C ASN A 252 -12.73 1.59 -10.64
N GLU A 253 -12.85 2.49 -9.67
CA GLU A 253 -11.71 3.14 -9.02
C GLU A 253 -11.16 2.28 -7.88
N THR A 254 -10.67 1.09 -8.22
CA THR A 254 -10.27 0.10 -7.23
C THR A 254 -9.10 0.55 -6.35
N ARG A 255 -9.05 0.01 -5.13
CA ARG A 255 -7.86 0.01 -4.27
C ARG A 255 -7.85 -1.21 -3.36
N ILE A 256 -6.65 -1.62 -2.96
CA ILE A 256 -6.47 -2.66 -1.94
C ILE A 256 -6.27 -1.99 -0.58
N LEU A 257 -6.97 -2.48 0.43
CA LEU A 257 -6.89 -2.02 1.82
C LEU A 257 -6.67 -3.20 2.77
N LYS A 258 -6.12 -2.90 3.94
CA LYS A 258 -5.97 -3.83 5.05
C LYS A 258 -7.12 -3.67 6.04
N ASP A 259 -7.63 -4.77 6.58
CA ASP A 259 -8.68 -4.79 7.61
C ASP A 259 -8.10 -4.89 9.03
N GLU A 260 -8.98 -4.78 10.03
CA GLU A 260 -8.64 -4.83 11.47
C GLU A 260 -7.90 -6.12 11.90
N ASN A 261 -8.03 -7.22 11.14
CA ASN A 261 -7.35 -8.50 11.42
C ASN A 261 -6.06 -8.68 10.60
N GLY A 262 -5.64 -7.65 9.84
CA GLY A 262 -4.46 -7.71 9.00
C GLY A 262 -4.63 -8.50 7.70
N LEU A 263 -5.87 -8.87 7.35
CA LEU A 263 -6.21 -9.38 6.02
C LEU A 263 -6.46 -8.20 5.07
N PHE A 264 -6.63 -8.52 3.79
CA PHE A 264 -6.73 -7.53 2.73
C PHE A 264 -7.96 -7.76 1.87
N PHE A 265 -8.48 -6.69 1.29
CA PHE A 265 -9.63 -6.77 0.40
C PHE A 265 -9.48 -5.77 -0.73
N VAL A 266 -10.20 -6.03 -1.83
CA VAL A 266 -10.35 -5.05 -2.91
C VAL A 266 -11.56 -4.20 -2.59
N GLU A 267 -11.33 -2.92 -2.30
CA GLU A 267 -12.37 -1.92 -2.44
C GLU A 267 -12.58 -1.70 -3.94
N ILE A 268 -13.77 -2.05 -4.40
CA ILE A 268 -14.18 -1.90 -5.80
C ILE A 268 -14.47 -0.42 -6.07
N GLN A 269 -15.30 0.18 -5.23
CA GLN A 269 -15.69 1.59 -5.32
C GLN A 269 -16.29 2.08 -4.00
N SER A 270 -16.15 3.37 -3.71
CA SER A 270 -16.77 4.03 -2.55
C SER A 270 -17.88 4.98 -3.00
N PHE A 271 -18.99 5.00 -2.26
CA PHE A 271 -20.17 5.83 -2.55
C PHE A 271 -20.54 6.76 -1.38
N GLU A 272 -21.16 7.90 -1.67
CA GLU A 272 -21.66 8.83 -0.64
C GLU A 272 -22.98 8.33 -0.02
N THR A 273 -23.75 7.55 -0.77
CA THR A 273 -25.05 7.04 -0.31
C THR A 273 -25.15 5.53 -0.41
N LYS A 274 -25.85 4.92 0.55
CA LYS A 274 -26.10 3.47 0.56
C LYS A 274 -26.81 3.00 -0.71
N LYS A 275 -27.77 3.80 -1.19
CA LYS A 275 -28.55 3.50 -2.39
C LYS A 275 -27.68 3.41 -3.65
N GLU A 276 -26.68 4.28 -3.80
CA GLU A 276 -25.75 4.19 -4.93
C GLU A 276 -24.89 2.92 -4.86
N ALA A 277 -24.42 2.56 -3.66
CA ALA A 277 -23.70 1.31 -3.46
C ALA A 277 -24.59 0.08 -3.74
N GLU A 278 -25.84 0.07 -3.28
CA GLU A 278 -26.82 -1.00 -3.54
C GLU A 278 -27.11 -1.15 -5.04
N ASN A 279 -27.30 -0.04 -5.75
CA ASN A 279 -27.49 -0.06 -7.20
C ASN A 279 -26.27 -0.65 -7.93
N LYS A 280 -25.05 -0.26 -7.52
CA LYS A 280 -23.82 -0.79 -8.14
C LYS A 280 -23.63 -2.27 -7.79
N LEU A 281 -23.94 -2.68 -6.58
CA LEU A 281 -23.93 -4.08 -6.18
C LEU A 281 -24.84 -4.91 -7.09
N GLU A 282 -26.08 -4.46 -7.34
CA GLU A 282 -27.01 -5.16 -8.24
C GLU A 282 -26.49 -5.30 -9.68
N GLU A 283 -25.74 -4.31 -10.17
CA GLU A 283 -25.06 -4.37 -11.46
C GLU A 283 -23.95 -5.42 -11.46
N LEU A 284 -23.07 -5.40 -10.45
CA LEU A 284 -21.93 -6.31 -10.35
C LEU A 284 -22.35 -7.76 -10.07
N SER A 285 -23.37 -8.01 -9.25
CA SER A 285 -23.88 -9.36 -8.97
C SER A 285 -24.40 -10.09 -10.21
N LYS A 286 -24.62 -9.39 -11.33
CA LYS A 286 -24.98 -10.00 -12.63
C LYS A 286 -23.77 -10.41 -13.46
N LEU A 287 -22.58 -9.93 -13.10
CA LEU A 287 -21.35 -10.04 -13.86
C LEU A 287 -20.31 -10.96 -13.20
N THR A 288 -20.44 -11.21 -11.91
CA THR A 288 -19.50 -12.04 -11.14
C THR A 288 -20.24 -12.86 -10.09
N ASP A 289 -19.73 -14.08 -9.84
CA ASP A 289 -20.22 -14.96 -8.77
C ASP A 289 -19.51 -14.69 -7.42
N LYS A 290 -18.62 -13.70 -7.38
CA LYS A 290 -17.89 -13.33 -6.16
C LYS A 290 -18.82 -12.66 -5.14
N VAL A 291 -18.56 -12.93 -3.87
CA VAL A 291 -19.24 -12.24 -2.77
C VAL A 291 -18.75 -10.79 -2.71
N ILE A 292 -19.69 -9.87 -2.86
CA ILE A 292 -19.46 -8.43 -2.75
C ILE A 292 -20.32 -7.90 -1.60
N LEU A 293 -19.69 -7.11 -0.75
CA LEU A 293 -20.26 -6.57 0.47
C LEU A 293 -20.35 -5.03 0.37
N ILE A 294 -21.32 -4.45 1.07
CA ILE A 294 -21.38 -3.02 1.32
C ILE A 294 -21.00 -2.79 2.78
N GLU A 295 -19.87 -2.14 2.99
CA GLU A 295 -19.39 -1.75 4.30
C GLU A 295 -19.62 -0.26 4.53
N GLU A 296 -20.26 0.11 5.63
CA GLU A 296 -20.36 1.50 6.05
C GLU A 296 -19.04 1.95 6.68
N ARG A 297 -18.40 2.96 6.10
CA ARG A 297 -17.13 3.50 6.59
C ARG A 297 -17.25 4.93 7.06
N ILE A 298 -16.56 5.22 8.16
CA ILE A 298 -16.53 6.54 8.78
C ILE A 298 -15.09 6.86 9.20
N GLY A 299 -14.49 7.83 8.52
CA GLY A 299 -13.24 8.46 8.95
C GLY A 299 -12.08 7.49 9.16
N ILE A 300 -11.65 7.39 10.42
CA ILE A 300 -10.48 6.64 10.88
C ILE A 300 -10.78 5.20 11.31
N LYS A 301 -12.05 4.79 11.29
CA LYS A 301 -12.41 3.42 11.69
C LYS A 301 -11.72 2.42 10.78
N GLU A 302 -11.17 1.38 11.39
CA GLU A 302 -10.58 0.27 10.66
C GLU A 302 -11.63 -0.42 9.81
N PRO A 303 -11.27 -0.85 8.59
CA PRO A 303 -12.16 -1.68 7.82
C PRO A 303 -12.46 -2.97 8.57
N GLU A 304 -13.74 -3.32 8.60
CA GLU A 304 -14.19 -4.56 9.24
C GLU A 304 -13.63 -5.78 8.51
N SER A 305 -13.34 -6.84 9.26
CA SER A 305 -12.82 -8.07 8.68
C SER A 305 -13.93 -9.03 8.29
N TYR A 306 -13.90 -9.49 7.04
CA TYR A 306 -14.85 -10.47 6.48
C TYR A 306 -14.09 -11.63 5.84
N PRO A 307 -13.40 -12.50 6.61
CA PRO A 307 -12.53 -13.52 6.03
C PRO A 307 -13.32 -14.53 5.19
N VAL A 308 -12.78 -14.87 4.01
CA VAL A 308 -13.37 -15.90 3.15
C VAL A 308 -13.45 -17.26 3.86
N GLU A 309 -14.49 -18.05 3.54
CA GLU A 309 -14.68 -19.39 4.11
C GLU A 309 -13.42 -20.27 3.95
N GLY A 310 -13.00 -20.90 5.04
CA GLY A 310 -11.74 -21.66 5.13
C GLY A 310 -10.66 -20.98 5.99
N ILE A 311 -10.58 -19.64 5.95
CA ILE A 311 -9.63 -18.86 6.79
C ILE A 311 -10.17 -18.67 8.20
N ASN A 312 -11.50 -18.57 8.35
CA ASN A 312 -12.17 -18.46 9.64
C ASN A 312 -11.81 -19.59 10.62
N ASN A 313 -11.52 -20.80 10.12
CA ASN A 313 -11.09 -21.92 10.95
C ASN A 313 -9.66 -21.74 11.49
N GLU A 314 -8.77 -21.04 10.78
CA GLU A 314 -7.42 -20.73 11.23
C GLU A 314 -7.38 -19.53 12.19
N ILE A 315 -8.20 -18.50 11.94
CA ILE A 315 -8.32 -17.33 12.84
C ILE A 315 -8.99 -17.74 14.17
N ASN A 316 -10.07 -18.53 14.12
CA ASN A 316 -10.70 -19.05 15.33
C ASN A 316 -9.81 -20.06 16.08
N ASN A 317 -8.96 -20.83 15.38
CA ASN A 317 -7.95 -21.68 16.02
C ASN A 317 -6.77 -20.87 16.61
N LYS A 318 -6.41 -19.71 16.05
CA LYS A 318 -5.44 -18.79 16.67
C LYS A 318 -6.00 -18.14 17.93
N ASN A 319 -7.23 -17.63 17.89
CA ASN A 319 -7.88 -16.98 19.04
C ASN A 319 -8.26 -17.96 20.16
N SER A 320 -8.50 -19.24 19.85
CA SER A 320 -8.74 -20.28 20.87
C SER A 320 -7.45 -20.89 21.44
N LYS A 321 -6.33 -20.83 20.72
CA LYS A 321 -5.01 -21.26 21.23
C LYS A 321 -4.38 -20.27 22.21
N GLU A 322 -4.83 -19.03 22.27
CA GLU A 322 -4.39 -18.06 23.29
C GLU A 322 -5.10 -18.22 24.66
N LEU A 323 -6.11 -19.09 24.78
CA LEU A 323 -6.94 -19.16 26.00
C LEU A 323 -7.06 -20.53 26.68
N ASN A 324 -6.34 -21.57 26.23
CA ASN A 324 -6.23 -22.81 27.02
C ASN A 324 -4.86 -23.47 26.83
N SER A 325 -3.90 -23.08 27.67
CA SER A 325 -2.76 -23.92 27.99
C SER A 325 -3.27 -25.13 28.79
N ASN A 326 -3.15 -26.33 28.23
CA ASN A 326 -2.75 -27.58 28.90
C ASN A 326 -2.95 -28.76 27.94
N ASP A 327 -2.16 -28.79 26.85
CA ASP A 327 -1.79 -30.06 26.22
C ASP A 327 -0.39 -29.91 25.62
N ASP A 328 0.53 -30.73 26.10
CA ASP A 328 1.98 -30.49 26.10
C ASP A 328 2.69 -31.20 24.92
N SER A 329 2.04 -31.29 23.76
CA SER A 329 2.56 -32.12 22.66
C SER A 329 2.66 -31.50 21.27
N PHE A 330 2.20 -30.27 21.01
CA PHE A 330 2.38 -29.63 19.68
C PHE A 330 2.46 -28.10 19.71
N LYS A 331 3.45 -27.53 20.43
CA LYS A 331 3.83 -26.12 20.32
C LYS A 331 4.88 -25.92 19.19
N GLY A 332 4.61 -24.99 18.28
CA GLY A 332 5.66 -24.16 17.68
C GLY A 332 6.42 -24.70 16.46
N LEU A 333 5.79 -25.39 15.52
CA LEU A 333 6.45 -25.73 14.25
C LEU A 333 6.45 -24.54 13.28
N SER A 334 7.46 -23.68 13.37
CA SER A 334 7.76 -22.68 12.33
C SER A 334 8.35 -23.39 11.11
N LEU A 335 7.51 -23.66 10.12
CA LEU A 335 7.95 -24.19 8.82
C LEU A 335 8.27 -23.02 7.89
N TYR A 336 9.51 -22.97 7.40
CA TYR A 336 10.01 -21.95 6.49
C TYR A 336 10.04 -22.52 5.07
N PRO A 337 9.21 -22.03 4.13
CA PRO A 337 9.30 -22.47 2.74
C PRO A 337 10.60 -21.97 2.11
N VAL A 338 11.29 -22.87 1.40
CA VAL A 338 12.63 -22.67 0.87
C VAL A 338 12.79 -23.31 -0.51
N SER A 339 13.65 -22.72 -1.33
CA SER A 339 14.23 -23.37 -2.51
C SER A 339 15.50 -24.10 -2.09
N ILE A 340 15.64 -25.37 -2.46
CA ILE A 340 16.78 -26.21 -2.10
C ILE A 340 17.50 -26.64 -3.37
N TYR A 341 18.82 -26.46 -3.39
CA TYR A 341 19.71 -26.93 -4.44
C TYR A 341 20.63 -28.01 -3.86
N GLU A 342 20.52 -29.23 -4.39
CA GLU A 342 21.36 -30.39 -4.03
C GLU A 342 21.89 -31.03 -5.31
N ASP A 343 23.22 -31.13 -5.46
CA ASP A 343 23.89 -31.83 -6.58
C ASP A 343 23.31 -31.47 -7.97
N ASP A 344 23.19 -30.17 -8.27
CA ASP A 344 22.63 -29.56 -9.49
C ASP A 344 21.09 -29.72 -9.70
N ASN A 345 20.36 -30.29 -8.75
CA ASN A 345 18.90 -30.34 -8.77
C ASN A 345 18.28 -29.28 -7.86
N GLN A 346 17.27 -28.58 -8.36
CA GLN A 346 16.48 -27.61 -7.59
C GLN A 346 15.10 -28.20 -7.27
N TYR A 347 14.67 -28.09 -6.02
CA TYR A 347 13.31 -28.41 -5.59
C TYR A 347 12.82 -27.46 -4.49
N TYR A 348 11.51 -27.36 -4.31
CA TYR A 348 10.90 -26.58 -3.24
C TYR A 348 10.62 -27.47 -2.02
N GLY A 349 10.76 -26.89 -0.83
CA GLY A 349 10.57 -27.63 0.41
C GLY A 349 10.28 -26.73 1.58
N ASN A 350 10.15 -27.35 2.76
CA ASN A 350 9.99 -26.64 4.01
C ASN A 350 11.14 -26.99 4.95
N LEU A 351 11.62 -25.99 5.68
CA LEU A 351 12.65 -26.14 6.70
C LEU A 351 12.04 -25.92 8.07
N GLU A 352 12.36 -26.82 9.00
CA GLU A 352 11.98 -26.72 10.40
C GLU A 352 13.24 -26.60 11.25
N ILE A 353 13.25 -25.58 12.10
CA ILE A 353 14.31 -25.35 13.08
C ILE A 353 14.00 -26.18 14.32
N LEU A 354 14.91 -27.07 14.71
CA LEU A 354 14.83 -27.89 15.91
C LEU A 354 15.88 -27.44 16.93
N GLU A 355 15.72 -27.82 18.19
CA GLU A 355 16.67 -27.50 19.26
C GLU A 355 18.11 -27.99 18.96
N LYS A 356 18.26 -29.09 18.21
CA LYS A 356 19.56 -29.75 17.93
C LYS A 356 19.99 -29.75 16.46
N GLY A 357 19.18 -29.20 15.56
CA GLY A 357 19.46 -29.26 14.13
C GLY A 357 18.31 -28.73 13.27
N LEU A 358 18.30 -29.11 12.00
CA LEU A 358 17.29 -28.71 11.02
C LEU A 358 16.66 -29.94 10.38
N ASN A 359 15.35 -29.91 10.18
CA ASN A 359 14.63 -30.86 9.31
C ASN A 359 14.32 -30.19 7.98
N ILE A 360 14.50 -30.94 6.88
CA ILE A 360 14.08 -30.55 5.54
C ILE A 360 12.96 -31.48 5.07
N TYR A 361 11.86 -30.91 4.59
CA TYR A 361 10.69 -31.61 4.04
C TYR A 361 10.54 -31.31 2.56
N ASN A 362 10.04 -32.27 1.78
CA ASN A 362 9.61 -32.03 0.41
C ASN A 362 8.22 -31.35 0.39
N GLU A 363 7.92 -30.63 -0.68
CA GLU A 363 6.72 -29.78 -0.87
C GLU A 363 5.40 -30.52 -0.56
N ASP A 364 5.32 -31.82 -0.85
CA ASP A 364 4.06 -32.58 -0.86
C ASP A 364 3.72 -33.37 0.42
N THR A 365 4.64 -33.54 1.36
CA THR A 365 4.31 -34.27 2.60
C THR A 365 5.06 -33.71 3.81
N LYS A 366 4.31 -33.13 4.76
CA LYS A 366 4.79 -32.86 6.13
C LYS A 366 5.12 -34.14 6.93
N GLU A 367 4.96 -35.31 6.31
CA GLU A 367 5.05 -36.62 6.97
C GLU A 367 6.44 -37.26 6.89
N LYS A 368 7.35 -36.79 6.01
CA LYS A 368 8.67 -37.40 5.83
C LYS A 368 9.80 -36.37 5.75
N VAL A 369 10.69 -36.41 6.74
CA VAL A 369 11.96 -35.70 6.75
C VAL A 369 12.86 -36.29 5.66
N VAL A 370 13.31 -35.45 4.73
CA VAL A 370 14.24 -35.79 3.65
C VAL A 370 15.68 -35.72 4.14
N HIS A 371 15.99 -34.68 4.92
CA HIS A 371 17.30 -34.51 5.56
C HIS A 371 17.12 -34.04 6.99
N TYR A 372 17.87 -34.65 7.92
CA TYR A 372 18.10 -34.12 9.27
C TYR A 372 19.55 -33.70 9.39
N LEU A 373 19.79 -32.46 9.81
CA LEU A 373 21.12 -31.85 9.83
C LEU A 373 21.40 -31.32 11.23
N GLU A 374 22.28 -31.98 11.97
CA GLU A 374 22.73 -31.50 13.29
C GLU A 374 23.59 -30.24 13.14
N TYR A 375 23.42 -29.26 14.04
CA TYR A 375 24.12 -27.98 13.94
C TYR A 375 25.64 -28.09 13.96
N GLU A 376 26.19 -29.09 14.66
CA GLU A 376 27.63 -29.35 14.69
C GLU A 376 28.24 -29.66 13.31
N ASN A 377 27.40 -30.05 12.34
CA ASN A 377 27.77 -30.37 10.98
C ASN A 377 27.45 -29.25 9.98
N ILE A 378 26.94 -28.09 10.43
CA ILE A 378 26.53 -26.96 9.57
C ILE A 378 27.59 -25.87 9.59
N LYS A 379 28.24 -25.60 8.45
CA LYS A 379 29.14 -24.45 8.28
C LYS A 379 28.39 -23.27 7.66
N LEU A 380 27.74 -22.48 8.50
CA LEU A 380 26.96 -21.30 8.08
C LEU A 380 27.88 -20.23 7.48
N THR A 381 27.58 -19.77 6.26
CA THR A 381 28.28 -18.62 5.64
C THR A 381 27.26 -17.53 5.38
N LYS A 382 27.31 -16.43 6.15
CA LYS A 382 26.37 -15.31 6.02
C LYS A 382 26.78 -14.42 4.85
N LEU A 383 25.91 -14.25 3.87
CA LEU A 383 26.05 -13.19 2.86
C LEU A 383 25.35 -11.93 3.37
N LEU A 384 26.08 -10.82 3.45
CA LEU A 384 25.56 -9.53 3.92
C LEU A 384 24.54 -8.97 2.92
N GLY A 385 23.33 -8.64 3.40
CA GLY A 385 22.57 -7.50 2.87
C GLY A 385 21.33 -7.76 2.00
N GLU A 386 20.70 -8.93 2.00
CA GLU A 386 19.44 -9.13 1.26
C GLU A 386 18.36 -9.82 2.11
N ALA A 387 17.09 -9.48 1.89
CA ALA A 387 15.90 -10.12 2.50
C ALA A 387 15.67 -11.58 2.03
N SER A 388 16.69 -12.17 1.42
CA SER A 388 16.83 -13.56 1.03
C SER A 388 18.10 -14.11 1.64
N TYR A 389 18.04 -15.31 2.22
CA TYR A 389 19.25 -16.00 2.69
C TYR A 389 19.71 -17.03 1.68
N ASN A 390 21.01 -17.34 1.68
CA ASN A 390 21.58 -18.56 1.11
C ASN A 390 22.32 -19.28 2.23
N LEU A 391 21.84 -20.46 2.61
CA LEU A 391 22.49 -21.32 3.58
C LEU A 391 23.24 -22.42 2.80
N GLU A 392 24.57 -22.31 2.74
CA GLU A 392 25.43 -23.37 2.21
C GLU A 392 25.73 -24.37 3.33
N ILE A 393 25.23 -25.60 3.21
CA ILE A 393 25.47 -26.68 4.17
C ILE A 393 26.36 -27.73 3.52
N LYS A 394 27.50 -28.02 4.15
CA LYS A 394 28.42 -29.08 3.70
C LYS A 394 28.21 -30.32 4.56
N TYR A 395 27.62 -31.35 3.98
CA TYR A 395 27.28 -32.59 4.67
C TYR A 395 27.66 -33.79 3.81
N ASP A 396 28.40 -34.75 4.37
CA ASP A 396 28.79 -36.04 3.73
C ASP A 396 29.25 -35.91 2.25
N HIS A 397 30.18 -34.98 2.01
CA HIS A 397 30.71 -34.62 0.68
C HIS A 397 29.75 -33.94 -0.31
N LYS A 398 28.53 -33.61 0.12
CA LYS A 398 27.55 -32.83 -0.62
C LYS A 398 27.48 -31.38 -0.15
N THR A 399 27.03 -30.52 -1.05
CA THR A 399 26.69 -29.13 -0.75
C THR A 399 25.20 -28.93 -0.99
N ILE A 400 24.47 -28.57 0.06
CA ILE A 400 23.06 -28.17 -0.03
C ILE A 400 23.01 -26.65 0.08
N ILE A 401 22.43 -25.97 -0.90
CA ILE A 401 22.18 -24.53 -0.82
C ILE A 401 20.69 -24.33 -0.60
N ILE A 402 20.33 -23.65 0.49
CA ILE A 402 18.94 -23.36 0.85
C ILE A 402 18.70 -21.86 0.74
N SER A 403 17.70 -21.46 -0.03
CA SER A 403 17.32 -20.07 -0.23
C SER A 403 15.90 -19.80 0.25
N GLY A 404 15.68 -18.73 1.02
CA GLY A 404 14.35 -18.38 1.56
C GLY A 404 14.18 -16.90 1.88
N LEU A 405 12.93 -16.45 2.03
CA LEU A 405 12.53 -15.04 2.21
C LEU A 405 11.96 -14.77 3.63
N TYR A 406 12.77 -14.92 4.68
CA TYR A 406 12.31 -14.66 6.06
C TYR A 406 13.38 -14.03 6.94
N SER A 407 13.09 -12.84 7.49
CA SER A 407 13.95 -12.11 8.43
C SER A 407 14.06 -12.78 9.80
N ASP A 408 13.00 -13.46 10.25
CA ASP A 408 12.97 -14.10 11.58
C ASP A 408 13.63 -15.48 11.58
N PHE A 409 13.92 -16.05 10.40
CA PHE A 409 14.64 -17.32 10.27
C PHE A 409 16.01 -17.26 10.97
N PHE A 410 16.79 -16.19 10.75
CA PHE A 410 18.08 -16.02 11.43
C PHE A 410 17.93 -15.70 12.91
N LYS A 411 16.93 -14.90 13.31
CA LYS A 411 16.67 -14.65 14.74
C LYS A 411 16.35 -15.93 15.48
N GLU A 412 15.67 -16.87 14.82
CA GLU A 412 15.36 -18.18 15.39
C GLU A 412 16.58 -19.11 15.36
N LEU A 413 17.32 -19.14 14.26
CA LEU A 413 18.54 -19.93 14.11
C LEU A 413 19.65 -19.51 15.08
N ASP A 414 19.80 -18.21 15.34
CA ASP A 414 20.77 -17.62 16.27
C ASP A 414 20.48 -18.03 17.72
N LYS A 415 19.25 -18.42 18.07
CA LYS A 415 18.94 -18.97 19.41
C LYS A 415 19.54 -20.34 19.64
N HIS A 416 19.85 -21.07 18.56
CA HIS A 416 20.24 -22.48 18.61
C HIS A 416 21.66 -22.72 18.06
N THR A 417 22.32 -21.71 17.50
CA THR A 417 23.66 -21.82 16.90
C THR A 417 24.61 -20.76 17.45
N GLU A 418 25.81 -21.16 17.89
CA GLU A 418 26.92 -20.22 18.08
C GLU A 418 27.51 -19.88 16.71
N VAL A 419 27.05 -18.78 16.10
CA VAL A 419 27.61 -18.28 14.84
C VAL A 419 29.07 -17.89 15.08
N LYS A 420 30.01 -18.62 14.48
CA LYS A 420 31.40 -18.17 14.37
C LYS A 420 31.48 -17.14 13.26
N GLU A 421 31.83 -15.89 13.62
CA GLU A 421 32.10 -14.79 12.68
C GLU A 421 33.14 -15.14 11.61
#